data_AF-A0A0H4C1W9-F1
#
_entry.id   AF-A0A0H4C1W9-F1
#
_cell.length_a   1.000
_cell.length_b   1.000
_cell.length_c   1.000
_cell.angle_alpha   90.00
_cell.angle_beta   90.00
_cell.angle_gamma   90.00
#
_symmetry.space_group_name_H-M   'P 1'
#
loop_
_entity.id
_entity.type
_entity.pdbx_description
1 polymer ?
#
loop_
_entity_poly.entity_id
_entity_poly.type
_entity_poly.pdbx_seq_one_letter_code
_entity_poly.pdbx_strand_id
1 'polypeptide(L)'
;MASAKTRRAAAVLRDRARTNRAATRERRAALIAAHRIRKAPRSLVTHLIATGADRETVQGAANSLRRQARKTGITGRAVRLRRTQFGESRFPVVAKRYTRAEVAQIAADWKPRKPEYKALRPLLLAA
;
A
#
# COMPACT_ATOMS: atom_id res chain seq x y z
N MET A 1 10.58 34.77 -30.59
CA MET A 1 10.23 33.35 -30.34
C MET A 1 11.26 32.73 -29.39
N ALA A 2 10.85 31.97 -28.36
CA ALA A 2 11.81 31.34 -27.45
C ALA A 2 12.71 30.32 -28.20
N SER A 3 13.99 30.21 -27.83
CA SER A 3 14.91 29.25 -28.43
C SER A 3 14.49 27.81 -28.10
N ALA A 4 14.81 26.86 -28.98
CA ALA A 4 14.57 25.43 -28.77
C ALA A 4 15.21 24.92 -27.46
N LYS A 5 16.38 25.48 -27.08
CA LYS A 5 17.07 25.17 -25.82
C LYS A 5 16.23 25.57 -24.59
N THR A 6 15.62 26.76 -24.65
CA THR A 6 14.75 27.29 -23.58
C THR A 6 13.47 26.45 -23.45
N ARG A 7 12.86 26.04 -24.58
CA ARG A 7 11.69 25.14 -24.58
C ARG A 7 12.01 23.76 -23.98
N ARG A 8 13.17 23.18 -24.33
CA ARG A 8 13.63 21.90 -23.79
C ARG A 8 13.90 21.98 -22.29
N ALA A 9 14.56 23.04 -21.82
CA ALA A 9 14.77 23.28 -20.40
C ALA A 9 13.44 23.38 -19.62
N ALA A 10 12.47 24.13 -20.16
CA ALA A 10 11.14 24.24 -19.56
C ALA A 10 10.36 22.91 -19.53
N ALA A 11 10.55 22.05 -20.54
CA ALA A 11 9.98 20.69 -20.52
C ALA A 11 10.58 19.83 -19.40
N VAL A 12 11.91 19.79 -19.30
CA VAL A 12 12.61 19.03 -18.25
C VAL A 12 12.21 19.49 -16.84
N LEU A 13 12.09 20.80 -16.61
CA LEU A 13 11.64 21.34 -15.32
C LEU A 13 10.20 20.93 -15.00
N ARG A 14 9.30 20.95 -15.99
CA ARG A 14 7.91 20.49 -15.81
C ARG A 14 7.84 19.01 -15.47
N ASP A 15 8.61 18.17 -16.16
CA ASP A 15 8.63 16.73 -15.88
C ASP A 15 9.20 16.44 -14.50
N ARG A 16 10.31 17.09 -14.12
CA ARG A 16 10.85 17.02 -12.75
C ARG A 16 9.82 17.45 -11.70
N ALA A 17 9.11 18.56 -11.93
CA ALA A 17 8.07 19.02 -11.02
C ALA A 17 6.92 18.01 -10.89
N ARG A 18 6.52 17.35 -11.99
CA ARG A 18 5.50 16.27 -11.95
C ARG A 18 6.00 15.08 -11.14
N THR A 19 7.21 14.61 -11.41
CA THR A 19 7.83 13.48 -10.68
C THR A 19 7.96 13.78 -9.19
N ASN A 20 8.44 14.97 -8.83
CA ASN A 20 8.57 15.39 -7.43
C ASN A 20 7.22 15.45 -6.71
N ARG A 21 6.17 15.93 -7.39
CA ARG A 21 4.81 15.94 -6.83
C ARG A 21 4.26 14.52 -6.64
N ALA A 22 4.51 13.62 -7.58
CA ALA A 22 4.11 12.21 -7.47
C ALA A 22 4.80 11.55 -6.25
N ALA A 23 6.12 11.67 -6.15
CA ALA A 23 6.88 11.14 -5.01
C ALA A 23 6.43 11.74 -3.67
N THR A 24 6.12 13.04 -3.62
CA THR A 24 5.61 13.69 -2.40
C THR A 24 4.24 13.14 -1.99
N ARG A 25 3.36 12.87 -2.96
CA ARG A 25 2.04 12.27 -2.68
C ARG A 25 2.17 10.86 -2.12
N GLU A 26 3.08 10.06 -2.66
CA GLU A 26 3.35 8.69 -2.17
C GLU A 26 3.88 8.70 -0.74
N ARG A 27 4.89 9.53 -0.45
CA ARG A 27 5.41 9.71 0.91
C ARG A 27 4.33 10.15 1.89
N ARG A 28 3.50 11.11 1.50
CA ARG A 28 2.38 11.59 2.33
C ARG A 28 1.35 10.47 2.56
N ALA A 29 1.04 9.66 1.55
CA ALA A 29 0.13 8.53 1.69
C ALA A 29 0.68 7.48 2.67
N ALA A 30 1.98 7.18 2.60
CA ALA A 30 2.65 6.26 3.52
C ALA A 30 2.58 6.76 4.98
N LEU A 31 2.89 8.03 5.23
CA LEU A 31 2.82 8.63 6.57
C LEU A 31 1.39 8.62 7.13
N ILE A 32 0.40 8.98 6.31
CA ILE A 32 -1.01 8.94 6.70
C ILE A 32 -1.45 7.50 6.99
N ALA A 33 -1.02 6.53 6.18
CA ALA A 33 -1.30 5.13 6.41
C ALA A 33 -0.69 4.64 7.72
N ALA A 34 0.60 4.93 7.97
CA ALA A 34 1.31 4.60 9.21
C ALA A 34 0.59 5.15 10.45
N HIS A 35 0.10 6.40 10.39
CA HIS A 35 -0.72 6.96 11.46
C HIS A 35 -2.05 6.22 11.64
N ARG A 36 -2.74 5.88 10.55
CA ARG A 36 -4.06 5.24 10.58
C ARG A 36 -4.03 3.80 11.10
N ILE A 37 -2.97 3.04 10.81
CA ILE A 37 -2.83 1.66 11.29
C ILE A 37 -2.52 1.57 12.79
N ARG A 38 -1.94 2.62 13.38
CA ARG A 38 -1.71 2.71 14.84
C ARG A 38 -3.00 2.94 15.62
N LYS A 39 -3.96 3.65 15.02
CA LYS A 39 -5.22 4.01 15.71
C LYS A 39 -6.28 2.92 15.66
N ALA A 40 -6.33 2.12 14.61
CA ALA A 40 -7.41 1.14 14.42
C ALA A 40 -7.01 0.06 13.41
N PRO A 41 -7.69 -1.10 13.43
CA PRO A 41 -7.55 -2.11 12.38
C PRO A 41 -7.83 -1.52 10.99
N ARG A 42 -6.98 -1.84 10.00
CA ARG A 42 -7.10 -1.40 8.60
C ARG A 42 -6.89 -2.55 7.64
N SER A 43 -7.15 -2.33 6.35
CA SER A 43 -6.93 -3.37 5.34
C SER A 43 -5.44 -3.67 5.19
N LEU A 44 -5.10 -4.88 4.74
CA LEU A 44 -3.72 -5.28 4.43
C LEU A 44 -3.03 -4.31 3.47
N VAL A 45 -3.78 -3.75 2.53
CA VAL A 45 -3.27 -2.72 1.60
C VAL A 45 -2.80 -1.47 2.33
N THR A 46 -3.55 -0.99 3.34
CA THR A 46 -3.11 0.17 4.13
C THR A 46 -1.83 -0.13 4.91
N HIS A 47 -1.69 -1.34 5.46
CA HIS A 47 -0.45 -1.75 6.14
C HIS A 47 0.74 -1.79 5.17
N LEU A 48 0.56 -2.30 3.96
CA LEU A 48 1.59 -2.29 2.91
C LEU A 48 1.92 -0.87 2.42
N ILE A 49 0.94 0.02 2.30
CA ILE A 49 1.21 1.43 1.96
C ILE A 49 2.01 2.10 3.07
N ALA A 50 1.76 1.75 4.33
CA ALA A 50 2.49 2.31 5.47
C ALA A 50 3.99 1.94 5.45
N THR A 51 4.38 0.86 4.78
CA THR A 51 5.80 0.52 4.59
C THR A 51 6.48 1.35 3.48
N GLY A 52 5.74 2.19 2.77
CA GLY A 52 6.26 2.99 1.65
C GLY A 52 6.41 2.23 0.33
N ALA A 53 5.79 1.06 0.21
CA ALA A 53 5.83 0.25 -1.00
C ALA A 53 5.11 0.91 -2.18
N ASP A 54 5.58 0.66 -3.40
CA ASP A 54 4.95 1.14 -4.63
C ASP A 54 3.60 0.45 -4.88
N ARG A 55 2.75 1.07 -5.72
CA ARG A 55 1.38 0.62 -5.95
C ARG A 55 1.27 -0.80 -6.51
N GLU A 56 2.16 -1.18 -7.41
CA GLU A 56 2.10 -2.49 -8.07
C GLU A 56 2.49 -3.59 -7.10
N THR A 57 3.57 -3.38 -6.35
CA THR A 57 4.03 -4.28 -5.29
C THR A 57 2.98 -4.44 -4.21
N VAL A 58 2.34 -3.34 -3.77
CA VAL A 58 1.27 -3.37 -2.75
C VAL A 58 0.13 -4.30 -3.17
N GLN A 59 -0.35 -4.20 -4.41
CA GLN A 59 -1.49 -4.99 -4.86
C GLN A 59 -1.18 -6.48 -4.90
N GLY A 60 -0.02 -6.86 -5.45
CA GLY A 60 0.42 -8.25 -5.51
C GLY A 60 0.70 -8.84 -4.12
N ALA A 61 1.42 -8.10 -3.27
CA ALA A 61 1.70 -8.51 -1.89
C ALA A 61 0.41 -8.70 -1.09
N ALA A 62 -0.56 -7.77 -1.20
CA ALA A 62 -1.83 -7.87 -0.50
C ALA A 62 -2.61 -9.14 -0.84
N ASN A 63 -2.64 -9.54 -2.12
CA ASN A 63 -3.28 -10.79 -2.53
C ASN A 63 -2.61 -12.02 -1.92
N SER A 64 -1.27 -12.03 -1.90
CA SER A 64 -0.52 -13.13 -1.27
C SER A 64 -0.75 -13.20 0.25
N LEU A 65 -0.78 -12.06 0.94
CA LEU A 65 -1.07 -11.98 2.37
C LEU A 65 -2.51 -12.39 2.70
N ARG A 66 -3.50 -12.05 1.86
CA ARG A 66 -4.88 -12.54 2.02
C ARG A 66 -4.93 -14.07 1.97
N ARG A 67 -4.16 -14.69 1.06
CA ARG A 67 -4.07 -16.15 0.97
C ARG A 67 -3.41 -16.73 2.21
N GLN A 68 -2.35 -16.10 2.69
CA GLN A 68 -1.66 -16.52 3.91
C GLN A 68 -2.56 -16.42 5.14
N ALA A 69 -3.29 -15.30 5.30
CA ALA A 69 -4.23 -15.09 6.39
C ALA A 69 -5.32 -16.17 6.46
N ARG A 70 -5.82 -16.63 5.29
CA ARG A 70 -6.75 -17.77 5.22
C ARG A 70 -6.10 -19.06 5.69
N LYS A 71 -4.84 -19.31 5.30
CA LYS A 71 -4.09 -20.50 5.69
C LYS A 71 -3.81 -20.56 7.19
N THR A 72 -3.51 -19.41 7.80
CA THR A 72 -3.23 -19.30 9.24
C THR A 72 -4.47 -19.12 10.10
N GLY A 73 -5.67 -19.06 9.50
CA GLY A 73 -6.92 -18.84 10.21
C GLY A 73 -7.13 -17.42 10.74
N ILE A 74 -6.25 -16.46 10.39
CA ILE A 74 -6.37 -15.07 10.83
C ILE A 74 -7.40 -14.35 9.96
N THR A 75 -8.62 -14.22 10.48
CA THR A 75 -9.76 -13.72 9.71
C THR A 75 -9.90 -12.21 9.70
N GLY A 76 -9.39 -11.53 10.74
CA GLY A 76 -9.57 -10.10 10.96
C GLY A 76 -11.04 -9.67 11.12
N ARG A 77 -11.25 -8.38 11.38
CA ARG A 77 -12.58 -7.78 11.55
C ARG A 77 -13.26 -7.54 10.20
N ALA A 78 -14.46 -8.10 10.02
CA ALA A 78 -15.29 -7.82 8.86
C ALA A 78 -15.90 -6.42 8.92
N VAL A 79 -15.90 -5.70 7.79
CA VAL A 79 -16.55 -4.40 7.63
C VAL A 79 -17.25 -4.38 6.27
N ARG A 80 -18.50 -3.91 6.24
CA ARG A 80 -19.24 -3.68 4.99
C ARG A 80 -18.90 -2.29 4.45
N LEU A 81 -18.50 -2.22 3.18
CA LEU A 81 -18.07 -1.01 2.51
C LEU A 81 -18.65 -0.96 1.11
N ARG A 82 -19.14 0.20 0.65
CA ARG A 82 -19.44 0.41 -0.78
C ARG A 82 -18.21 0.85 -1.56
N ARG A 83 -17.34 1.65 -0.95
CA ARG A 83 -16.09 2.10 -1.56
C ARG A 83 -14.95 1.13 -1.26
N THR A 84 -14.39 0.57 -2.33
CA THR A 84 -13.28 -0.39 -2.28
C THR A 84 -12.03 0.23 -2.92
N GLN A 85 -10.92 -0.52 -2.89
CA GLN A 85 -9.69 -0.14 -3.60
C GLN A 85 -9.88 -0.06 -5.13
N PHE A 86 -10.93 -0.69 -5.67
CA PHE A 86 -11.25 -0.72 -7.11
C PHE A 86 -12.28 0.35 -7.50
N GLY A 87 -12.67 1.23 -6.57
CA GLY A 87 -13.72 2.21 -6.78
C GLY A 87 -14.99 1.90 -5.98
N GLU A 88 -16.08 2.55 -6.36
CA GLU A 88 -17.37 2.39 -5.71
C GLU A 88 -18.14 1.21 -6.31
N SER A 89 -18.56 0.29 -5.45
CA SER A 89 -19.36 -0.86 -5.81
C SER A 89 -20.85 -0.53 -5.67
N ARG A 90 -21.64 -1.00 -6.64
CA ARG A 90 -23.11 -0.91 -6.60
C ARG A 90 -23.67 -1.54 -5.33
N PHE A 91 -23.08 -2.66 -4.89
CA PHE A 91 -23.47 -3.42 -3.70
C PHE A 91 -22.42 -3.34 -2.59
N PRO A 92 -22.81 -3.36 -1.30
CA PRO A 92 -21.85 -3.41 -0.19
C PRO A 92 -20.96 -4.66 -0.26
N VAL A 93 -19.65 -4.46 -0.24
CA VAL A 93 -18.65 -5.52 -0.22
C VAL A 93 -18.14 -5.71 1.21
N VAL A 94 -17.94 -6.97 1.62
CA VAL A 94 -17.32 -7.29 2.90
C VAL A 94 -15.80 -7.24 2.74
N ALA A 95 -15.16 -6.30 3.43
CA ALA A 95 -13.70 -6.22 3.54
C ALA A 95 -13.24 -6.67 4.93
N LYS A 96 -12.01 -7.18 5.01
CA LYS A 96 -11.35 -7.54 6.27
C LYS A 96 -10.36 -6.46 6.69
N ARG A 97 -10.37 -6.11 7.98
CA ARG A 97 -9.43 -5.20 8.62
C ARG A 97 -8.66 -5.95 9.69
N TYR A 98 -7.37 -5.70 9.73
CA TYR A 98 -6.40 -6.36 10.58
C TYR A 98 -5.69 -5.33 11.46
N THR A 99 -5.42 -5.71 12.69
CA THR A 99 -4.50 -5.03 13.61
C THR A 99 -3.06 -5.20 13.14
N ARG A 100 -2.15 -4.40 13.69
CA ARG A 100 -0.69 -4.55 13.48
C ARG A 100 -0.20 -5.93 13.92
N ALA A 101 -0.64 -6.39 15.10
CA ALA A 101 -0.29 -7.70 15.64
C ALA A 101 -0.73 -8.86 14.73
N GLU A 102 -1.98 -8.84 14.24
CA GLU A 102 -2.45 -9.85 13.29
C GLU A 102 -1.64 -9.84 11.98
N VAL A 103 -1.26 -8.65 11.49
CA VAL A 103 -0.43 -8.53 10.29
C VAL A 103 0.97 -9.08 10.51
N ALA A 104 1.58 -8.79 11.66
CA ALA A 104 2.87 -9.35 12.03
C ALA A 104 2.82 -10.89 12.12
N GLN A 105 1.76 -11.45 12.70
CA GLN A 105 1.53 -12.90 12.72
C GLN A 105 1.40 -13.49 11.31
N ILE A 106 0.61 -12.86 10.43
CA ILE A 106 0.50 -13.30 9.02
C ILE A 106 1.87 -13.21 8.32
N ALA A 107 2.63 -12.14 8.55
CA ALA A 107 3.93 -11.90 7.94
C ALA A 107 5.02 -12.87 8.44
N ALA A 108 4.90 -13.37 9.68
CA ALA A 108 5.81 -14.37 10.23
C ALA A 108 5.78 -15.66 9.41
N ASP A 109 4.60 -16.14 9.05
CA ASP A 109 4.42 -17.35 8.23
C ASP A 109 4.54 -17.10 6.72
N TRP A 110 4.46 -15.85 6.29
CA TRP A 110 4.58 -15.48 4.89
C TRP A 110 6.02 -15.59 4.41
N LYS A 111 6.28 -16.54 3.48
CA LYS A 111 7.61 -16.77 2.88
C LYS A 111 7.61 -16.37 1.39
N PRO A 112 7.73 -15.07 1.06
CA PRO A 112 7.70 -14.61 -0.33
C PRO A 112 8.94 -15.03 -1.11
N ARG A 113 8.76 -15.35 -2.39
CA ARG A 113 9.86 -15.67 -3.33
C ARG A 113 10.44 -14.43 -4.02
N LYS A 114 9.56 -13.49 -4.40
CA LYS A 114 9.93 -12.25 -5.08
C LYS A 114 10.75 -11.33 -4.17
N PRO A 115 11.83 -10.70 -4.68
CA PRO A 115 12.74 -9.88 -3.87
C PRO A 115 12.03 -8.66 -3.26
N GLU A 116 11.13 -8.02 -3.99
CA GLU A 116 10.38 -6.85 -3.51
C GLU A 116 9.54 -7.23 -2.29
N TYR A 117 8.93 -8.41 -2.32
CA TYR A 117 8.09 -8.91 -1.21
C TYR A 117 8.94 -9.34 0.00
N LYS A 118 10.15 -9.87 -0.24
CA LYS A 118 11.10 -10.19 0.83
C LYS A 118 11.51 -8.93 1.60
N ALA A 119 11.70 -7.80 0.91
CA ALA A 119 11.99 -6.52 1.55
C ALA A 119 10.83 -6.00 2.41
N LEU A 120 9.58 -6.29 2.04
CA LEU A 120 8.40 -5.89 2.81
C LEU A 120 8.19 -6.68 4.09
N ARG A 121 8.53 -7.98 4.08
CA ARG A 121 8.31 -8.86 5.23
C ARG A 121 8.88 -8.31 6.55
N PRO A 122 10.17 -7.90 6.67
CA PRO A 122 10.70 -7.37 7.92
C PRO A 122 9.99 -6.08 8.35
N LEU A 123 9.59 -5.22 7.40
CA LEU A 123 8.86 -3.99 7.70
C LEU A 123 7.47 -4.28 8.29
N LEU A 124 6.79 -5.31 7.80
CA LEU A 124 5.49 -5.75 8.35
C LEU A 124 5.63 -6.45 9.71
N LEU A 125 6.76 -7.09 9.99
CA LEU A 125 7.04 -7.69 11.29
C LEU A 125 7.34 -6.62 12.36
N ALA A 126 7.99 -5.52 11.98
CA ALA A 126 8.30 -4.40 12.85
C ALA A 126 7.13 -3.41 13.03
N ALA A 127 6.08 -3.55 12.21
CA ALA A 127 4.89 -2.71 12.23
C ALA A 127 3.87 -3.26 13.22
#